data_AF-A0A7S2GU81-F1
#
_entry.id   AF-A0A7S2GU81-F1
#
_cell.length_a   1.000
_cell.length_b   1.000
_cell.length_c   1.000
_cell.angle_alpha   90.00
_cell.angle_beta   90.00
_cell.angle_gamma   90.00
#
_symmetry.space_group_name_H-M   'P 1'
#
loop_
_entity.id
_entity.type
_entity.pdbx_description
1 polymer ?
#
loop_
_entity_poly.entity_id
_entity_poly.type
_entity_poly.pdbx_seq_one_letter_code
_entity_poly.pdbx_strand_id
1 'polypeptide(L)'
;VIGTLSGTAAPTAPDSVETALVRLRPSISPRERRAPPSGHWTLRQRLGGGSVCDETGRSRMAYVHFQCPPNWQSRPEPRIVSISESSLCEYEVLIHTTLLCGHPKLVPTLPRGKETIQCMVEPQPP
;
A
#
# COMPACT_ATOMS: atom_id res chain seq x y z
N VAL A 1 -11.39 -33.07 -28.12
CA VAL A 1 -10.00 -32.65 -27.86
C VAL A 1 -10.06 -31.58 -26.78
N ILE A 2 -9.88 -31.96 -25.51
CA ILE A 2 -9.98 -31.06 -24.35
C ILE A 2 -8.55 -30.83 -23.86
N GLY A 3 -8.14 -29.56 -23.87
CA GLY A 3 -6.76 -29.13 -23.63
C GLY A 3 -6.33 -29.30 -22.17
N THR A 4 -5.09 -29.74 -21.99
CA THR A 4 -4.41 -29.80 -20.70
C THR A 4 -3.92 -28.40 -20.32
N LEU A 5 -4.56 -27.77 -19.34
CA LEU A 5 -4.00 -26.59 -18.68
C LEU A 5 -2.85 -27.04 -17.78
N SER A 6 -1.65 -27.07 -18.36
CA SER A 6 -0.37 -27.13 -17.63
C SER A 6 -0.18 -25.83 -16.85
N GLY A 7 -0.82 -25.73 -15.69
CA GLY A 7 -0.48 -24.74 -14.69
C GLY A 7 0.82 -25.15 -14.01
N THR A 8 1.96 -24.75 -14.56
CA THR A 8 3.21 -24.67 -13.80
C THR A 8 3.04 -23.61 -12.72
N ALA A 9 2.39 -23.97 -11.62
CA ALA A 9 2.59 -23.29 -10.35
C ALA A 9 4.02 -23.64 -9.93
N ALA A 10 4.96 -22.79 -10.34
CA ALA A 10 6.33 -22.87 -9.86
C ALA A 10 6.28 -22.95 -8.32
N PRO A 11 6.89 -23.97 -7.69
CA PRO A 11 7.01 -23.99 -6.25
C PRO A 11 7.89 -22.80 -5.88
N THR A 12 7.25 -21.73 -5.42
CA THR A 12 7.97 -20.65 -4.75
C THR A 12 8.47 -21.28 -3.46
N ALA A 13 9.79 -21.33 -3.29
CA ALA A 13 10.40 -21.90 -2.10
C ALA A 13 9.70 -21.33 -0.83
N PRO A 14 9.51 -22.16 0.21
CA PRO A 14 9.00 -21.65 1.48
C PRO A 14 9.87 -20.46 1.91
N ASP A 15 9.22 -19.41 2.43
CA ASP A 15 9.87 -18.19 2.90
C ASP A 15 10.54 -17.33 1.82
N SER A 16 10.06 -17.37 0.56
CA SER A 16 10.53 -16.43 -0.47
C SER A 16 10.11 -15.00 -0.11
N VAL A 17 11.08 -14.15 0.22
CA VAL A 17 10.89 -12.72 0.49
C VAL A 17 11.46 -11.91 -0.68
N GLU A 18 10.60 -11.17 -1.37
CA GLU A 18 11.00 -10.24 -2.43
C GLU A 18 10.63 -8.81 -2.07
N THR A 19 11.59 -7.89 -2.12
CA THR A 19 11.39 -6.49 -1.72
C THR A 19 11.53 -5.56 -2.92
N ALA A 20 10.60 -4.61 -3.07
CA ALA A 20 10.62 -3.61 -4.12
C ALA A 20 10.07 -2.25 -3.65
N LEU A 21 10.60 -1.16 -4.21
CA LEU A 21 10.03 0.17 -4.02
C LEU A 21 8.88 0.37 -5.02
N VAL A 22 7.67 0.64 -4.54
CA VAL A 22 6.47 0.79 -5.39
C VAL A 22 5.65 2.00 -4.96
N ARG A 23 4.77 2.48 -5.84
CA ARG A 23 3.70 3.42 -5.46
C ARG A 23 2.44 2.62 -5.18
N LEU A 24 1.79 2.88 -4.05
CA LEU A 24 0.50 2.25 -3.79
C LEU A 24 -0.52 2.73 -4.83
N ARG A 25 -1.30 1.80 -5.34
CA ARG A 25 -2.54 2.15 -6.04
C ARG A 25 -3.52 2.66 -4.98
N PRO A 26 -4.28 3.74 -5.23
CA PRO A 26 -5.33 4.16 -4.30
C PRO A 26 -6.25 2.97 -4.05
N SER A 27 -6.61 2.75 -2.78
CA SER A 27 -7.41 1.59 -2.37
C SER A 27 -8.73 1.50 -3.15
N ILE A 28 -9.28 0.28 -3.24
CA ILE A 28 -10.54 -0.03 -3.93
C ILE A 28 -11.75 0.59 -3.19
N SER A 29 -11.56 1.17 -2.00
CA SER A 29 -12.61 1.87 -1.26
C SER A 29 -13.21 3.01 -2.08
N PRO A 30 -14.55 3.13 -2.14
CA PRO A 30 -15.23 4.24 -2.83
C PRO A 30 -14.80 5.63 -2.35
N ARG A 31 -14.32 5.76 -1.10
CA ARG A 31 -13.81 7.03 -0.54
C ARG A 31 -12.42 7.39 -1.09
N GLU A 32 -11.55 6.41 -1.29
CA GLU A 32 -10.17 6.64 -1.75
C GLU A 32 -10.07 6.82 -3.26
N ARG A 33 -11.07 6.36 -4.04
CA ARG A 33 -11.18 6.67 -5.48
C ARG A 33 -11.20 8.16 -5.83
N ARG A 34 -11.60 9.03 -4.88
CA ARG A 34 -11.64 10.50 -5.08
C ARG A 34 -10.35 11.19 -4.63
N ALA A 35 -9.51 10.50 -3.86
CA ALA A 35 -8.23 11.05 -3.46
C ALA A 35 -7.28 11.02 -4.67
N PRO A 36 -6.52 12.10 -4.93
CA PRO A 36 -5.42 12.04 -5.88
C PRO A 36 -4.52 10.84 -5.55
N PRO A 37 -4.05 10.08 -6.54
CA PRO A 37 -3.15 8.96 -6.28
C PRO A 37 -1.95 9.50 -5.48
N SER A 38 -1.71 8.91 -4.31
CA SER A 38 -0.59 9.33 -3.48
C SER A 38 0.69 9.13 -4.28
N GLY A 39 1.43 10.21 -4.55
CA GLY A 39 2.75 10.13 -5.19
C GLY A 39 3.83 9.49 -4.29
N HIS A 40 3.42 9.02 -3.10
CA HIS A 40 4.26 8.49 -2.06
C HIS A 40 4.79 7.10 -2.41
N TRP A 41 6.09 6.89 -2.20
CA TRP A 41 6.72 5.60 -2.38
C TRP A 41 6.60 4.76 -1.11
N THR A 42 6.45 3.47 -1.30
CA THR A 42 6.25 2.47 -0.26
C THR A 42 7.23 1.33 -0.51
N LEU A 43 7.80 0.79 0.56
CA LEU A 43 8.59 -0.43 0.49
C LEU A 43 7.61 -1.61 0.53
N ARG A 44 7.53 -2.37 -0.57
CA ARG A 44 6.67 -3.56 -0.65
C ARG A 44 7.52 -4.81 -0.50
N GLN A 45 7.13 -5.68 0.42
CA GLN A 45 7.68 -7.00 0.62
C GLN A 45 6.63 -8.04 0.23
N ARG A 46 6.96 -8.91 -0.72
CA ARG A 46 6.14 -10.06 -1.08
C ARG A 46 6.58 -11.25 -0.22
N LEU A 47 5.63 -11.81 0.50
CA LEU A 47 5.78 -13.03 1.30
C LEU A 47 5.05 -14.16 0.56
N GLY A 48 5.80 -15.17 0.12
CA GLY A 48 5.28 -16.35 -0.58
C GLY A 48 5.46 -17.64 0.22
N GLY A 49 4.97 -18.75 -0.33
CA GLY A 49 5.14 -20.08 0.28
C GLY A 49 4.33 -20.30 1.56
N GLY A 50 3.22 -19.57 1.73
CA GLY A 50 2.31 -19.78 2.86
C GLY A 50 1.54 -21.10 2.78
N SER A 51 0.67 -21.35 3.76
CA SER A 51 -0.17 -22.54 3.79
C SER A 51 -1.04 -22.67 2.53
N VAL A 52 -1.28 -23.90 2.10
CA VAL A 52 -2.13 -24.18 0.94
C VAL A 52 -3.57 -23.74 1.24
N CYS A 53 -4.14 -22.99 0.32
CA CYS A 53 -5.52 -22.51 0.35
C CYS A 53 -6.46 -23.61 -0.12
N ASP A 54 -7.46 -23.94 0.68
CA ASP A 54 -8.39 -25.06 0.39
C ASP A 54 -9.24 -24.77 -0.86
N GLU A 55 -9.64 -23.50 -1.04
CA GLU A 55 -10.48 -23.06 -2.15
C GLU A 55 -9.76 -22.99 -3.50
N THR A 56 -8.47 -22.65 -3.50
CA THR A 56 -7.71 -22.42 -4.74
C THR A 56 -6.65 -23.49 -5.02
N GLY A 57 -6.30 -24.30 -4.01
CA GLY A 57 -5.18 -25.25 -4.07
C GLY A 57 -3.80 -24.60 -4.16
N ARG A 58 -3.68 -23.27 -4.05
CA ARG A 58 -2.42 -22.52 -4.16
C ARG A 58 -1.92 -22.08 -2.79
N SER A 59 -0.61 -21.93 -2.62
CA SER A 59 -0.02 -21.35 -1.41
C SER A 59 -0.48 -19.90 -1.22
N ARG A 60 -0.96 -19.56 -0.02
CA ARG A 60 -1.28 -18.18 0.35
C ARG A 60 -0.07 -17.26 0.16
N MET A 61 -0.31 -16.01 -0.22
CA MET A 61 0.74 -14.98 -0.30
C MET A 61 0.27 -13.66 0.30
N ALA A 62 1.23 -12.81 0.70
CA ALA A 62 0.93 -11.47 1.18
C ALA A 62 1.88 -10.43 0.60
N TYR A 63 1.34 -9.24 0.29
CA TYR A 63 2.10 -8.03 0.03
C TYR A 63 2.06 -7.15 1.27
N VAL A 64 3.20 -7.01 1.92
CA VAL A 64 3.39 -6.11 3.05
C VAL A 64 3.94 -4.79 2.56
N HIS A 65 3.21 -3.73 2.83
CA HIS A 65 3.51 -2.37 2.44
C HIS A 65 3.95 -1.57 3.66
N PHE A 66 5.21 -1.15 3.67
CA PHE A 66 5.76 -0.33 4.74
C PHE A 66 5.79 1.15 4.34
N GLN A 67 5.20 1.99 5.19
CA GLN A 67 5.13 3.43 5.01
C GLN A 67 5.66 4.19 6.22
N CYS A 68 6.27 5.34 5.96
CA CYS A 68 6.53 6.33 7.01
C CYS A 68 5.21 7.06 7.33
N PRO A 69 4.74 7.06 8.59
CA PRO A 69 3.49 7.73 8.96
C PRO A 69 3.61 9.26 8.81
N PRO A 70 2.51 9.99 8.53
CA PRO A 70 2.55 11.45 8.39
C PRO A 70 2.93 12.18 9.67
N ASN A 71 2.70 11.56 10.83
CA ASN A 71 2.99 12.07 12.16
C ASN A 71 4.17 11.32 12.83
N TRP A 72 5.15 10.88 12.03
CA TRP A 72 6.26 10.04 12.49
C TRP A 72 7.10 10.66 13.60
N GLN A 73 7.18 11.99 13.69
CA GLN A 73 7.90 12.70 14.75
C GLN A 73 7.20 12.59 16.11
N SER A 74 5.87 12.46 16.14
CA SER A 74 5.09 12.41 17.37
C SER A 74 4.63 11.00 17.75
N ARG A 75 4.65 10.05 16.82
CA ARG A 75 4.32 8.64 17.07
C ARG A 75 5.35 7.70 16.44
N PRO A 76 6.42 7.35 17.18
CA PRO A 76 7.53 6.58 16.62
C PRO A 76 7.27 5.07 16.50
N GLU A 77 6.27 4.55 17.21
CA GLU A 77 6.03 3.11 17.32
C GLU A 77 5.46 2.50 16.02
N PRO A 78 5.97 1.33 15.59
CA PRO A 78 5.44 0.63 14.43
C PRO A 78 4.07 0.03 14.71
N ARG A 79 3.16 0.09 13.74
CA ARG A 79 1.82 -0.48 13.86
C ARG A 79 1.27 -0.96 12.53
N ILE A 80 0.44 -2.00 12.58
CA ILE A 80 -0.35 -2.46 11.45
C ILE A 80 -1.56 -1.51 11.30
N VAL A 81 -1.73 -0.95 10.11
CA VAL A 81 -2.81 -0.03 9.77
C VAL A 81 -4.00 -0.78 9.20
N SER A 82 -3.76 -1.72 8.29
CA SER A 82 -4.80 -2.54 7.68
C SER A 82 -4.26 -3.90 7.26
N ILE A 83 -5.15 -4.87 7.27
CA ILE A 83 -4.98 -6.19 6.66
C ILE A 83 -6.25 -6.43 5.86
N SER A 84 -6.11 -6.66 4.56
CA SER A 84 -7.24 -6.92 3.67
C SER A 84 -6.92 -8.05 2.71
N GLU A 85 -7.91 -8.86 2.41
CA GLU A 85 -7.83 -9.85 1.34
C GLU A 85 -8.17 -9.14 0.02
N SER A 86 -7.16 -8.93 -0.82
CA SER A 86 -7.31 -8.24 -2.12
C SER A 86 -7.88 -9.17 -3.19
N SER A 87 -7.55 -10.46 -3.08
CA SER A 87 -8.12 -11.56 -3.84
C SER A 87 -8.09 -12.82 -2.98
N LEU A 88 -8.84 -13.86 -3.34
CA LEU A 88 -8.94 -15.07 -2.52
C LEU A 88 -7.54 -15.68 -2.27
N CYS A 89 -7.16 -15.77 -0.99
CA CYS A 89 -5.85 -16.24 -0.54
C CYS A 89 -4.64 -15.35 -0.91
N GLU A 90 -4.90 -14.08 -1.24
CA GLU A 90 -3.91 -13.02 -1.44
C GLU A 90 -4.21 -11.83 -0.52
N TYR A 91 -3.24 -11.48 0.32
CA TYR A 91 -3.42 -10.47 1.35
C TYR A 91 -2.59 -9.21 1.05
N GLU A 92 -3.16 -8.04 1.33
CA GLU A 92 -2.44 -6.78 1.44
C GLU A 92 -2.40 -6.32 2.89
N VAL A 93 -1.19 -6.01 3.38
CA VAL A 93 -0.95 -5.55 4.74
C VAL A 93 -0.28 -4.18 4.67
N LEU A 94 -0.82 -3.18 5.35
CA LEU A 94 -0.20 -1.86 5.47
C LEU A 94 0.38 -1.68 6.87
N ILE A 95 1.68 -1.37 6.95
CA ILE A 95 2.41 -1.14 8.19
C ILE A 95 3.00 0.26 8.19
N HIS A 96 2.72 1.00 9.25
CA HIS A 96 3.44 2.24 9.53
C HIS A 96 4.66 1.94 10.39
N THR A 97 5.82 2.46 9.99
CA THR A 97 7.07 2.33 10.74
C THR A 97 7.96 3.54 10.52
N THR A 98 8.62 4.01 11.58
CA THR A 98 9.54 5.14 11.52
C THR A 98 10.92 4.79 10.98
N LEU A 99 11.23 3.50 10.88
CA LEU A 99 12.50 3.00 10.31
C LEU A 99 12.72 3.47 8.86
N LEU A 100 11.65 3.75 8.12
CA LEU A 100 11.73 4.24 6.74
C LEU A 100 11.78 5.76 6.63
N CYS A 101 11.48 6.50 7.70
CA CYS A 101 11.40 7.97 7.68
C CYS A 101 12.77 8.66 7.55
N GLY A 102 13.88 7.92 7.63
CA GLY A 102 15.21 8.44 7.31
C GLY A 102 15.49 8.56 5.81
N HIS A 103 14.71 7.90 4.95
CA HIS A 103 14.97 7.86 3.51
C HIS A 103 14.08 8.88 2.75
N PRO A 104 14.66 9.82 1.97
CA PRO A 104 13.93 10.96 1.41
C PRO A 104 12.80 10.57 0.44
N LYS A 105 12.90 9.42 -0.24
CA LYS A 105 11.82 8.93 -1.12
C LYS A 105 10.62 8.35 -0.35
N LEU A 106 10.84 7.91 0.90
CA LEU A 106 9.85 7.19 1.72
C LEU A 106 9.19 8.08 2.77
N VAL A 107 9.73 9.28 3.00
CA VAL A 107 9.08 10.30 3.83
C VAL A 107 7.85 10.84 3.09
N PRO A 108 6.67 10.90 3.73
CA PRO A 108 5.50 11.50 3.13
C PRO A 108 5.76 12.97 2.84
N THR A 109 5.31 13.44 1.67
CA THR A 109 5.24 14.87 1.41
C THR A 109 4.28 15.47 2.41
N LEU A 110 4.82 16.21 3.39
CA LEU A 110 3.98 16.97 4.31
C LEU A 110 3.07 17.86 3.47
N PRO A 111 1.76 17.94 3.77
CA PRO A 111 0.91 18.88 3.08
C PRO A 111 1.56 20.26 3.23
N ARG A 112 1.95 20.87 2.11
CA ARG A 112 2.31 22.29 2.10
C ARG A 112 1.14 22.99 2.78
N GLY A 113 1.42 23.78 3.81
CA GLY A 113 0.38 24.48 4.57
C GLY A 113 -0.60 25.09 3.57
N LYS A 114 -1.91 24.87 3.77
CA LYS A 114 -2.95 25.36 2.86
C LYS A 114 -2.61 26.79 2.48
N GLU A 115 -2.29 27.02 1.20
CA GLU A 115 -2.20 28.37 0.67
C GLU A 115 -3.57 29.00 0.92
N THR A 116 -3.61 30.00 1.79
CA THR A 116 -4.86 30.63 2.18
C THR A 116 -5.27 31.55 1.04
N ILE A 117 -6.27 31.13 0.26
CA ILE A 117 -6.84 31.97 -0.78
C ILE A 117 -7.62 33.08 -0.07
N GLN A 118 -7.16 34.33 -0.20
CA GLN A 118 -7.90 35.49 0.27
C GLN A 118 -8.96 35.87 -0.78
N CYS A 119 -10.20 35.48 -0.52
CA CYS A 119 -11.33 35.93 -1.32
C CYS A 119 -11.69 37.37 -0.91
N MET A 120 -11.76 38.27 -1.89
CA MET A 120 -12.25 39.63 -1.71
C MET A 120 -13.57 39.77 -2.46
N VAL A 121 -14.55 40.41 -1.83
CA VAL A 121 -15.88 40.65 -2.40
C VAL A 121 -15.73 41.67 -3.54
N GLU A 122 -16.39 41.41 -4.67
CA GLU A 122 -16.46 42.36 -5.77
C GLU A 122 -17.32 43.58 -5.36
N PRO A 123 -16.84 44.82 -5.52
CA PRO A 123 -17.61 46.01 -5.14
C PRO A 123 -18.92 46.08 -5.93
N GLN A 124 -20.06 46.22 -5.25
CA GLN A 124 -21.32 46.48 -5.94
C GLN A 124 -21.32 47.91 -6.49
N PRO A 125 -21.66 48.12 -7.78
CA PRO A 125 -21.84 49.45 -8.33
C PRO A 125 -23.07 50.15 -7.70
N PRO A 126 -23.07 51.49 -7.66
CA PRO A 126 -24.13 52.30 -7.05
C PRO A 126 -25.48 52.18 -7.78
#